data_AF-A0A536UXX0-F1
#
_entry.id   AF-A0A536UXX0-F1
#
_cell.length_a   1.000
_cell.length_b   1.000
_cell.length_c   1.000
_cell.angle_alpha   90.00
_cell.angle_beta   90.00
_cell.angle_gamma   90.00
#
_symmetry.space_group_name_H-M   'P 1'
#
loop_
_entity.id
_entity.type
_entity.pdbx_description
1 polymer ?
#
loop_
_entity_poly.entity_id
_entity_poly.type
_entity_poly.pdbx_seq_one_letter_code
_entity_poly.pdbx_strand_id
1 'polypeptide(L)'
;MENKGQRAIGAAALVIAVGLAGGATQIHGEAGYAGVGPAFLPWVIAAAFALCGALLLVQAGSGGFRQMPVPPEHAPYWVGMAWVSAGLLVNAALITRVGFIPSCALLFMLA
;
A
#
# COMPACT_ATOMS: atom_id res chain seq x y z
N MET A 1 7.64 26.14 0.29
CA MET A 1 7.63 24.92 1.13
C MET A 1 6.71 23.83 0.58
N GLU A 2 5.74 24.17 -0.27
CA GLU A 2 4.81 23.27 -0.99
C GLU A 2 5.44 21.99 -1.57
N ASN A 3 6.56 22.10 -2.30
CA ASN A 3 7.17 20.95 -2.98
C ASN A 3 7.80 19.92 -2.03
N LYS A 4 8.15 20.28 -0.78
CA LYS A 4 8.78 19.31 0.16
C LYS A 4 7.79 18.20 0.54
N GLY A 5 6.53 18.56 0.81
CA GLY A 5 5.47 17.59 1.11
C GLY A 5 5.14 16.71 -0.09
N GLN A 6 5.04 17.30 -1.28
CA GLN A 6 4.77 16.55 -2.52
C GLN A 6 5.90 15.57 -2.86
N ARG A 7 7.16 15.96 -2.64
CA ARG A 7 8.31 15.06 -2.77
C ARG A 7 8.28 13.93 -1.74
N ALA A 8 7.86 14.22 -0.50
CA ALA A 8 7.73 13.19 0.53
C ALA A 8 6.69 12.12 0.15
N ILE A 9 5.58 12.51 -0.48
CA ILE A 9 4.55 11.56 -0.96
C ILE A 9 5.12 10.66 -2.06
N GLY A 10 5.81 11.22 -3.06
CA GLY A 10 6.45 10.44 -4.12
C GLY A 10 7.52 9.48 -3.57
N ALA A 11 8.34 9.95 -2.61
CA ALA A 11 9.33 9.13 -1.94
C ALA A 11 8.69 8.00 -1.12
N ALA A 12 7.60 8.27 -0.39
CA ALA A 12 6.87 7.26 0.37
C ALA A 12 6.30 6.17 -0.55
N ALA A 13 5.75 6.53 -1.71
CA ALA A 13 5.27 5.56 -2.70
C ALA A 13 6.41 4.65 -3.21
N LEU A 14 7.61 5.19 -3.43
CA LEU A 14 8.79 4.39 -3.80
C LEU A 14 9.25 3.48 -2.68
N VAL A 15 9.24 3.93 -1.43
CA VAL A 15 9.57 3.10 -0.27
C VAL A 15 8.60 1.92 -0.16
N ILE A 16 7.30 2.16 -0.36
CA ILE A 16 6.28 1.10 -0.39
C ILE A 16 6.55 0.13 -1.55
N ALA A 17 6.89 0.63 -2.74
CA ALA A 17 7.23 -0.21 -3.89
C ALA A 17 8.40 -1.16 -3.58
N VAL A 18 9.46 -0.66 -2.96
CA VAL A 18 10.62 -1.46 -2.55
C VAL A 18 10.23 -2.50 -1.49
N GLY A 19 9.41 -2.12 -0.50
CA GLY A 19 8.91 -3.06 0.50
C GLY A 19 8.08 -4.19 -0.11
N LEU A 20 7.18 -3.85 -1.04
CA LEU A 20 6.36 -4.84 -1.77
C LEU A 20 7.22 -5.76 -2.63
N ALA A 21 8.20 -5.22 -3.37
CA ALA A 21 9.12 -6.03 -4.18
C ALA A 21 9.97 -6.95 -3.30
N GLY A 22 10.45 -6.47 -2.15
CA GLY A 22 11.17 -7.28 -1.16
C GLY A 22 10.32 -8.38 -0.54
N GLY A 23 9.01 -8.14 -0.32
CA GLY A 23 8.09 -9.19 0.10
C GLY A 23 7.82 -10.22 -1.02
N ALA A 24 7.70 -9.76 -2.26
CA ALA A 24 7.44 -10.61 -3.42
C ALA A 24 8.56 -11.62 -3.69
N THR A 25 9.82 -11.28 -3.40
CA THR A 25 10.96 -12.20 -3.56
C THR A 25 10.95 -13.36 -2.56
N GLN A 26 10.23 -13.24 -1.44
CA GLN A 26 10.11 -14.30 -0.44
C GLN A 26 9.01 -15.32 -0.77
N ILE A 27 8.18 -15.04 -1.77
CA ILE A 27 7.09 -15.91 -2.21
C ILE A 27 7.65 -16.93 -3.21
N HIS A 28 7.95 -18.14 -2.74
CA HIS A 28 8.40 -19.25 -3.56
C HIS A 28 7.19 -19.96 -4.19
N GLY A 29 7.26 -20.33 -5.47
CA GLY A 29 6.12 -20.93 -6.19
C GLY A 29 6.47 -22.23 -6.91
N GLU A 30 5.68 -23.27 -6.67
CA GLU A 30 5.45 -24.36 -7.61
C GLU A 30 4.11 -24.10 -8.30
N ALA A 31 4.14 -23.70 -9.57
CA ALA A 31 3.01 -23.48 -10.50
C ALA A 31 1.69 -22.89 -9.91
N GLY A 32 1.45 -21.59 -10.12
CA GLY A 32 0.15 -20.98 -9.84
C GLY A 32 -0.89 -21.17 -10.96
N TYR A 33 -2.15 -20.86 -10.66
CA TYR A 33 -3.30 -20.95 -11.58
C TYR A 33 -2.97 -20.34 -12.95
N ALA A 34 -3.22 -21.09 -14.03
CA ALA A 34 -2.93 -20.72 -15.42
C ALA A 34 -1.45 -20.36 -15.73
N GLY A 35 -0.49 -20.87 -14.94
CA GLY A 35 0.94 -20.61 -15.13
C GLY A 35 1.43 -19.30 -14.53
N VAL A 36 0.54 -18.55 -13.86
CA VAL A 36 0.89 -17.30 -13.18
C VAL A 36 1.25 -17.61 -11.73
N GLY A 37 2.53 -17.43 -11.37
CA GLY A 37 3.01 -17.69 -10.03
C GLY A 37 2.35 -16.79 -8.96
N PRO A 38 2.27 -17.25 -7.70
CA PRO A 38 1.64 -16.50 -6.60
C PRO A 38 2.29 -15.13 -6.34
N ALA A 39 3.54 -14.94 -6.74
CA ALA A 39 4.26 -13.66 -6.64
C ALA A 39 3.91 -12.64 -7.73
N PHE A 40 3.20 -13.03 -8.80
CA PHE A 40 2.93 -12.15 -9.95
C PHE A 40 2.20 -10.87 -9.56
N LEU A 41 1.07 -10.99 -8.85
CA LEU A 41 0.28 -9.84 -8.44
C LEU A 41 1.07 -8.87 -7.54
N PRO A 42 1.80 -9.34 -6.50
CA PRO A 42 2.73 -8.50 -5.75
C PRO A 42 3.72 -7.73 -6.61
N TRP A 43 4.33 -8.37 -7.61
CA TRP A 43 5.26 -7.71 -8.54
C TRP A 43 4.60 -6.63 -9.40
N VAL A 44 3.40 -6.89 -9.92
CA VAL A 44 2.64 -5.90 -10.70
C VAL A 44 2.32 -4.67 -9.85
N ILE A 45 1.85 -4.86 -8.62
CA ILE A 45 1.52 -3.75 -7.71
C ILE A 45 2.79 -2.98 -7.33
N ALA A 46 3.90 -3.68 -7.04
CA ALA A 46 5.18 -3.04 -6.76
C ALA A 46 5.66 -2.17 -7.94
N ALA A 47 5.58 -2.69 -9.17
CA ALA A 47 5.95 -1.94 -10.37
C ALA A 47 5.05 -0.72 -10.61
N ALA A 48 3.74 -0.84 -10.39
CA ALA A 48 2.80 0.27 -10.49
C ALA A 48 3.11 1.36 -9.45
N PHE A 49 3.37 0.99 -8.19
CA PHE A 49 3.79 1.94 -7.15
C PHE A 49 5.12 2.61 -7.48
N ALA A 50 6.09 1.87 -8.02
CA ALA A 50 7.37 2.42 -8.46
C ALA A 50 7.18 3.47 -9.57
N LEU A 51 6.38 3.14 -10.58
CA LEU A 51 6.06 4.06 -11.67
C LEU A 51 5.35 5.32 -11.17
N CYS A 52 4.29 5.16 -10.37
CA CYS A 52 3.55 6.28 -9.80
C CYS A 52 4.44 7.16 -8.91
N GLY A 53 5.26 6.55 -8.03
CA GLY A 53 6.19 7.28 -7.17
C GLY A 53 7.21 8.09 -7.97
N ALA A 54 7.77 7.51 -9.04
CA ALA A 54 8.69 8.21 -9.93
C ALA A 54 8.01 9.40 -10.64
N LEU A 55 6.80 9.20 -11.18
CA LEU A 55 6.03 10.26 -11.84
C LEU A 55 5.65 11.39 -10.87
N LEU A 56 5.32 11.08 -9.60
CA LEU A 56 5.04 12.07 -8.56
C LEU A 56 6.29 12.89 -8.22
N LEU A 57 7.47 12.26 -8.14
CA LEU A 57 8.73 12.98 -7.91
C LEU A 57 9.08 13.91 -9.07
N VAL A 58 8.88 13.46 -10.32
CA VAL A 58 9.08 14.30 -11.52
C VAL A 58 8.14 15.51 -11.50
N GLN A 59 6.88 15.33 -11.13
CA GLN A 59 5.92 16.43 -11.01
C GLN A 59 6.29 17.39 -9.88
N ALA A 60 6.67 16.86 -8.71
CA ALA A 60 7.09 17.67 -7.57
C ALA A 60 8.38 18.48 -7.85
N GLY A 61 9.23 18.01 -8.78
CA GLY A 61 10.40 18.74 -9.27
C GLY A 61 10.12 19.77 -10.37
N SER A 62 9.14 19.51 -11.24
CA SER A 62 8.84 20.33 -12.44
C SER A 62 7.79 21.43 -12.23
N GLY A 63 7.32 21.63 -11.00
CA GLY A 63 6.39 22.72 -10.65
C GLY A 63 5.27 22.34 -9.68
N GLY A 64 5.31 21.12 -9.12
CA GLY A 64 4.34 20.66 -8.13
C GLY A 64 3.06 20.07 -8.73
N PHE A 65 2.14 19.61 -7.88
CA PHE A 65 0.89 18.97 -8.30
C PHE A 65 -0.12 20.01 -8.84
N ARG A 66 -0.04 20.32 -10.13
CA ARG A 66 -0.82 21.40 -10.80
C ARG A 66 -2.34 21.18 -10.79
N GLN A 67 -2.80 19.95 -10.63
CA GLN A 67 -4.23 19.59 -10.61
C GLN A 67 -4.70 19.16 -9.21
N MET A 68 -4.05 19.63 -8.15
CA MET A 68 -4.43 19.30 -6.78
C MET A 68 -5.72 20.03 -6.39
N PRO A 69 -6.79 19.31 -5.97
CA PRO A 69 -8.01 19.94 -5.47
C PRO A 69 -7.74 20.75 -4.20
N VAL A 70 -8.60 21.74 -3.95
CA VAL A 70 -8.60 22.47 -2.68
C VAL A 70 -8.86 21.48 -1.54
N PRO A 71 -8.07 21.50 -0.44
CA PRO A 71 -8.30 20.62 0.69
C PRO A 71 -9.72 20.79 1.24
N PRO A 72 -10.37 19.70 1.67
CA PRO A 72 -11.68 19.82 2.30
C PRO A 72 -11.58 20.60 3.62
N GLU A 73 -12.67 21.28 4.00
CA GLU A 73 -12.72 22.10 5.23
C GLU A 73 -12.60 21.27 6.51
N HIS A 74 -13.02 20.00 6.47
CA HIS A 74 -12.96 19.10 7.62
C HIS A 74 -11.61 18.39 7.73
N ALA A 75 -11.07 18.39 8.95
CA ALA A 75 -9.80 17.74 9.28
C ALA A 75 -9.86 16.21 9.01
N PRO A 76 -8.72 15.58 8.67
CA PRO A 76 -8.65 14.13 8.51
C PRO A 76 -9.03 13.39 9.79
N TYR A 77 -9.84 12.33 9.68
CA TYR A 77 -10.22 11.50 10.82
C TYR A 77 -9.14 10.46 11.16
N TRP A 78 -8.09 10.92 11.84
CA TRP A 78 -6.92 10.11 12.17
C TRP A 78 -7.22 8.90 13.05
N VAL A 79 -8.17 9.03 13.98
CA VAL A 79 -8.55 7.93 14.87
C VAL A 79 -9.18 6.78 14.08
N GLY A 80 -10.08 7.09 13.13
CA GLY A 80 -10.65 6.07 12.24
C GLY A 80 -9.60 5.41 11.37
N MET A 81 -8.68 6.19 10.79
CA MET A 81 -7.56 5.65 10.02
C MET A 81 -6.70 4.68 10.85
N ALA A 82 -6.36 5.08 12.08
CA ALA A 82 -5.57 4.24 12.98
C ALA A 82 -6.32 2.97 13.37
N TRP A 83 -7.63 3.06 13.65
CA TRP A 83 -8.45 1.91 14.04
C TRP A 83 -8.57 0.87 12.93
N VAL A 84 -8.88 1.29 11.70
CA VAL A 84 -8.96 0.40 10.53
C VAL A 84 -7.60 -0.24 10.24
N SER A 85 -6.52 0.55 10.29
CA SER A 85 -5.16 0.04 10.08
C SER A 85 -4.78 -0.99 11.14
N ALA A 86 -5.10 -0.73 12.41
CA ALA A 86 -4.84 -1.65 13.51
C ALA A 86 -5.62 -2.97 13.32
N GLY A 87 -6.90 -2.91 12.98
CA GLY A 87 -7.72 -4.10 12.70
C GLY A 87 -7.15 -4.95 11.56
N LEU A 88 -6.70 -4.32 10.47
CA LEU A 88 -6.09 -5.02 9.33
C LEU A 88 -4.77 -5.69 9.71
N LEU A 89 -3.91 -5.02 10.48
CA LEU A 89 -2.63 -5.58 10.95
C LEU A 89 -2.85 -6.72 11.96
N VAL A 90 -3.82 -6.58 12.87
CA VAL A 90 -4.20 -7.63 13.81
C VAL A 90 -4.72 -8.86 13.04
N ASN A 91 -5.58 -8.67 12.04
CA ASN A 91 -6.03 -9.76 11.17
C ASN A 91 -4.86 -10.44 10.45
N ALA A 92 -3.93 -9.67 9.87
CA ALA A 92 -2.74 -10.24 9.22
C ALA A 92 -1.89 -11.08 10.19
N ALA A 93 -1.74 -10.63 11.44
CA ALA A 93 -1.04 -11.37 12.48
C ALA A 93 -1.80 -12.65 12.88
N LEU A 94 -3.13 -12.60 13.04
CA LEU A 94 -3.95 -13.76 13.40
C LEU A 94 -3.90 -14.86 12.34
N ILE A 95 -3.84 -14.52 11.05
CA ILE A 95 -3.72 -15.51 9.97
C ILE A 95 -2.53 -16.45 10.20
N THR A 96 -1.40 -15.93 10.70
CA THR A 96 -0.19 -16.74 10.99
C THR A 96 -0.34 -17.66 12.22
N ARG A 97 -1.34 -17.42 13.08
CA ARG A 97 -1.55 -18.12 14.35
C ARG A 97 -2.70 -19.12 14.30
N VAL A 98 -3.87 -18.68 13.82
CA VAL A 98 -5.13 -19.45 13.86
C VAL A 98 -5.63 -19.85 12.47
N GLY A 99 -5.01 -19.34 11.40
CA GLY A 99 -5.38 -19.61 10.02
C GLY A 99 -6.30 -18.55 9.40
N PHE A 100 -6.39 -18.59 8.06
CA PHE A 100 -7.09 -17.57 7.26
C PHE A 100 -8.58 -17.47 7.55
N ILE A 101 -9.30 -18.59 7.50
CA ILE A 101 -10.77 -18.63 7.63
C ILE A 101 -11.25 -18.06 8.97
N PRO A 102 -10.78 -18.54 10.16
CA PRO A 102 -11.26 -18.00 11.43
C PRO A 102 -10.85 -16.55 11.64
N SER A 103 -9.67 -16.13 11.16
CA SER A 103 -9.23 -14.74 11.24
C SER A 103 -10.16 -13.80 10.48
N CYS A 104 -10.47 -14.13 9.22
CA CYS A 104 -11.36 -13.34 8.38
C CYS A 104 -12.80 -13.33 8.91
N ALA A 105 -13.28 -14.45 9.46
CA ALA A 105 -14.61 -14.50 10.09
C ALA A 105 -14.71 -13.57 11.31
N LEU A 106 -13.68 -13.54 12.17
CA LEU A 106 -13.61 -12.63 13.31
C LEU A 106 -13.51 -11.16 12.85
N LEU A 107 -12.67 -10.87 11.85
CA LEU A 107 -12.57 -9.53 11.28
C LEU A 107 -13.94 -9.05 10.77
N PHE A 108 -14.65 -9.89 10.02
CA PHE A 108 -15.97 -9.55 9.48
C PHE A 108 -17.02 -9.35 10.57
N MET A 109 -17.01 -10.17 11.64
CA MET A 109 -17.93 -10.02 12.76
C MET A 109 -17.74 -8.71 13.53
N LEU A 110 -16.52 -8.16 13.53
CA LEU A 110 -16.14 -6.96 14.28
C LEU A 110 -16.08 -5.68 13.43
N ALA A 111 -16.22 -5.80 12.10
CA ALA A 111 -16.21 -4.69 11.14
C ALA A 111 -17.61 -4.09 10.97
#